data_AF-A0A413SW47-F1
#
_entry.id   AF-A0A413SW47-F1
#
_cell.length_a   1.000
_cell.length_b   1.000
_cell.length_c   1.000
_cell.angle_alpha   90.00
_cell.angle_beta   90.00
_cell.angle_gamma   90.00
#
_symmetry.space_group_name_H-M   'P 1'
#
loop_
_entity.id
_entity.type
_entity.pdbx_description
1 polymer ?
#
loop_
_entity_poly.entity_id
_entity_poly.type
_entity_poly.pdbx_seq_one_letter_code
_entity_poly.pdbx_strand_id
1 'polypeptide(L)'
;MADSILGYNLYVYCLGNPVNNIDPDGRFALIITLISYTALAKLVIAGIAIVAAAAILTDPYVKRSLNDAITALGASAKNLCKSVATCVDDALTKARKKSRNNKYEVHHIVAQTAAKASATRLLLKKVNISVQSSLNKVSIKYNLHRHLHTDAYYIAVHTLLKKAEGSYAKTTKTLTFIKALLLAASLKTP
;
A
#
# COMPACT_ATOMS: atom_id res chain seq x y z
N MET A 1 -34.12 8.12 -4.08
CA MET A 1 -34.83 8.47 -2.82
C MET A 1 -35.13 7.14 -2.14
N ALA A 2 -34.53 6.74 -1.03
CA ALA A 2 -34.17 7.51 0.16
C ALA A 2 -32.68 7.40 0.56
N ASP A 3 -32.04 8.56 0.64
CA ASP A 3 -30.83 8.78 1.45
C ASP A 3 -31.24 8.89 2.92
N SER A 4 -31.51 7.77 3.58
CA SER A 4 -31.76 7.79 5.02
C SER A 4 -30.48 7.46 5.79
N ILE A 5 -30.22 8.22 6.85
CA ILE A 5 -29.13 8.04 7.83
C ILE A 5 -29.05 6.59 8.39
N LEU A 6 -30.11 5.78 8.23
CA LEU A 6 -30.15 4.38 8.62
C LEU A 6 -29.23 3.46 7.79
N GLY A 7 -28.98 3.77 6.51
CA GLY A 7 -28.17 2.92 5.63
C GLY A 7 -26.68 2.83 5.99
N TYR A 8 -26.20 3.69 6.89
CA TYR A 8 -24.82 3.73 7.37
C TYR A 8 -24.66 3.22 8.81
N ASN A 9 -25.73 2.78 9.47
CA ASN A 9 -25.68 2.30 10.84
C ASN A 9 -25.30 0.82 10.88
N LEU A 10 -24.27 0.49 11.68
CA LEU A 10 -23.78 -0.89 11.87
C LEU A 10 -24.90 -1.86 12.30
N TYR A 11 -25.86 -1.39 13.08
CA TYR A 11 -26.94 -2.18 13.67
C TYR A 11 -28.13 -2.42 12.72
N VAL A 12 -28.15 -1.76 11.55
CA VAL A 12 -29.29 -1.84 10.60
C VAL A 12 -28.97 -2.76 9.42
N TYR A 13 -27.76 -3.34 9.38
CA TYR A 13 -27.26 -4.19 8.29
C TYR A 13 -28.18 -5.36 7.91
N CYS A 14 -29.01 -5.82 8.84
CA CYS A 14 -30.02 -6.84 8.56
C CYS A 14 -31.47 -6.39 8.79
N LEU A 15 -31.75 -5.09 8.92
CA LEU A 15 -33.07 -4.60 9.38
C LEU A 15 -33.56 -5.28 10.68
N GLY A 16 -32.63 -5.70 11.55
CA GLY A 16 -32.94 -6.48 12.75
C GLY A 16 -33.25 -7.97 12.53
N ASN A 17 -33.05 -8.51 11.32
CA ASN A 17 -33.31 -9.93 11.01
C ASN A 17 -32.02 -10.71 10.66
N PRO A 18 -31.49 -11.54 11.57
CA PRO A 18 -30.22 -12.24 11.38
C PRO A 18 -30.21 -13.27 10.22
N VAL A 19 -31.36 -13.59 9.64
CA VAL A 19 -31.50 -14.56 8.54
C VAL A 19 -31.20 -13.93 7.16
N ASN A 20 -31.26 -12.60 7.03
CA ASN A 20 -31.02 -11.92 5.76
C ASN A 20 -29.72 -11.09 5.83
N ASN A 21 -28.58 -11.78 5.83
CA ASN A 21 -27.23 -11.20 5.88
C ASN A 21 -26.62 -10.98 4.48
N ILE A 22 -27.46 -10.70 3.49
CA ILE A 22 -26.99 -10.47 2.12
C ILE A 22 -26.52 -9.01 2.04
N ASP A 23 -25.21 -8.80 1.87
CA ASP A 23 -24.61 -7.53 1.41
C ASP A 23 -24.27 -7.67 -0.06
N PRO A 24 -25.24 -7.39 -0.96
CA PRO A 24 -25.08 -7.62 -2.38
C PRO A 24 -23.94 -6.79 -2.98
N ASP A 25 -23.60 -5.67 -2.33
CA ASP A 25 -22.63 -4.69 -2.81
C ASP A 25 -21.28 -4.74 -2.06
N GLY A 26 -21.16 -5.49 -0.96
CA GLY A 26 -19.96 -5.56 -0.12
C GLY A 26 -19.61 -4.24 0.60
N ARG A 27 -20.52 -3.25 0.63
CA ARG A 27 -20.22 -1.87 1.06
C ARG A 27 -19.92 -1.78 2.54
N PHE A 28 -20.55 -2.62 3.33
CA PHE A 28 -20.47 -2.54 4.78
C PHE A 28 -19.12 -3.08 5.28
N ALA A 29 -18.68 -4.21 4.72
CA ALA A 29 -17.32 -4.71 4.90
C ALA A 29 -16.28 -3.70 4.39
N LEU A 30 -16.57 -2.99 3.30
CA LEU A 30 -15.69 -1.95 2.77
C LEU A 30 -15.58 -0.75 3.72
N ILE A 31 -16.68 -0.26 4.27
CA ILE A 31 -16.71 0.89 5.20
C ILE A 31 -16.00 0.55 6.51
N ILE A 32 -16.26 -0.62 7.11
CA ILE A 32 -15.56 -1.08 8.33
C ILE A 32 -14.06 -1.21 8.07
N THR A 33 -13.69 -1.78 6.92
CA THR A 33 -12.29 -1.88 6.52
C THR A 33 -11.68 -0.49 6.39
N LEU A 34 -12.33 0.47 5.73
CA LEU A 34 -11.82 1.83 5.56
C LEU A 34 -11.66 2.57 6.90
N ILE A 35 -12.62 2.49 7.81
CA ILE A 35 -12.58 3.17 9.11
C ILE A 35 -11.45 2.60 9.98
N SER A 36 -11.40 1.28 10.14
CA SER A 36 -10.33 0.59 10.89
C SER A 36 -8.95 0.85 10.28
N TYR A 37 -8.87 0.94 8.95
CA TYR A 37 -7.65 1.25 8.23
C TYR A 37 -7.14 2.67 8.50
N THR A 38 -8.01 3.68 8.54
CA THR A 38 -7.59 5.07 8.78
C THR A 38 -7.10 5.31 10.21
N ALA A 39 -7.69 4.64 11.20
CA ALA A 39 -7.20 4.69 12.58
C ALA A 39 -5.83 3.99 12.71
N LEU A 40 -5.69 2.80 12.13
CA LEU A 40 -4.42 2.06 12.13
C LEU A 40 -3.35 2.77 11.30
N ALA A 41 -3.70 3.46 10.21
CA ALA A 41 -2.77 4.25 9.41
C ALA A 41 -2.14 5.38 10.22
N LYS A 42 -2.92 6.10 11.04
CA LYS A 42 -2.39 7.14 11.93
C LYS A 42 -1.41 6.55 12.95
N LEU A 43 -1.72 5.39 13.53
CA LEU A 43 -0.83 4.69 14.48
C LEU A 43 0.42 4.13 13.80
N VAL A 44 0.32 3.59 12.60
CA VAL A 44 1.48 3.10 11.83
C VAL A 44 2.38 4.26 11.44
N ILE A 45 1.83 5.39 10.98
CA ILE A 45 2.63 6.57 10.60
C ILE A 45 3.26 7.23 11.83
N ALA A 46 2.58 7.27 12.97
CA ALA A 46 3.12 7.82 14.22
C ALA A 46 4.09 6.87 14.94
N GLY A 47 3.83 5.55 14.87
CA GLY A 47 4.59 4.49 15.51
C GLY A 47 5.79 3.98 14.69
N ILE A 48 5.80 4.22 13.37
CA ILE A 48 7.04 4.28 12.60
C ILE A 48 7.75 5.55 13.08
N ALA A 49 8.44 5.44 14.22
CA ALA A 49 9.46 6.39 14.60
C ALA A 49 10.31 6.65 13.35
N ILE A 50 10.64 7.92 13.07
CA ILE A 50 11.41 8.38 11.89
C ILE A 50 12.88 7.89 11.98
N VAL A 51 13.05 6.63 12.36
CA VAL A 51 14.30 5.97 12.65
C VAL A 51 14.78 5.32 11.36
N ALA A 52 16.05 5.61 11.09
CA ALA A 52 16.91 5.07 10.07
C ALA A 52 16.68 5.58 8.64
N ALA A 53 17.72 6.25 8.16
CA ALA A 53 18.04 6.35 6.76
C ALA A 53 18.09 4.92 6.16
N ALA A 54 16.97 4.46 5.59
CA ALA A 54 16.97 3.24 4.80
C ALA A 54 18.09 3.42 3.76
N ALA A 55 19.14 2.60 3.81
CA ALA A 55 20.27 2.69 2.90
C ALA A 55 19.83 2.57 1.43
N ILE A 56 18.58 2.15 1.19
CA ILE A 56 17.91 2.14 -0.11
C ILE A 56 17.63 3.58 -0.62
N LEU A 57 17.35 4.55 0.27
CA LEU A 57 17.11 5.95 -0.08
C LEU A 57 18.37 6.69 -0.55
N THR A 58 19.56 6.10 -0.37
CA THR A 58 20.79 6.69 -0.90
C THR A 58 20.99 6.41 -2.39
N ASP A 59 20.28 5.41 -2.94
CA ASP A 59 20.32 5.02 -4.35
C ASP A 59 19.87 6.19 -5.27
N PRO A 60 20.62 6.56 -6.31
CA PRO A 60 20.30 7.69 -7.17
C PRO A 60 18.93 7.60 -7.86
N TYR A 61 18.53 6.39 -8.28
CA TYR A 61 17.24 6.16 -8.94
C TYR A 61 16.09 6.29 -7.93
N VAL A 62 16.30 5.80 -6.70
CA VAL A 62 15.35 5.98 -5.59
C VAL A 62 15.22 7.47 -5.23
N LYS A 63 16.33 8.21 -5.11
CA LYS A 63 16.30 9.66 -4.82
C LYS A 63 15.52 10.44 -5.88
N ARG A 64 15.76 10.16 -7.16
CA ARG A 64 15.06 10.84 -8.26
C ARG A 64 13.56 10.54 -8.22
N SER A 65 13.19 9.26 -8.12
CA SER A 65 11.77 8.87 -8.07
C SER A 65 11.05 9.36 -6.80
N LEU A 66 11.76 9.46 -5.67
CA LEU A 66 11.25 10.10 -4.45
C LEU A 66 10.95 11.59 -4.69
N ASN A 67 11.89 12.33 -5.27
CA ASN A 67 11.68 13.74 -5.58
C ASN A 67 10.52 13.94 -6.55
N ASP A 68 10.43 13.13 -7.61
CA ASP A 68 9.30 13.15 -8.55
C ASP A 68 7.95 12.90 -7.84
N ALA A 69 7.90 11.92 -6.94
CA ALA A 69 6.69 11.61 -6.17
C ALA A 69 6.33 12.77 -5.22
N ILE A 70 7.30 13.36 -4.53
CA ILE A 70 7.08 14.51 -3.64
C ILE A 70 6.61 15.74 -4.44
N THR A 71 7.20 16.01 -5.60
CA THR A 71 6.77 17.11 -6.48
C THR A 71 5.35 16.90 -6.96
N ALA A 72 4.98 15.67 -7.35
CA ALA A 72 3.63 15.36 -7.83
C ALA A 72 2.55 15.38 -6.73
N LEU A 73 2.89 14.96 -5.50
CA LEU A 73 1.96 14.82 -4.37
C LEU A 73 1.96 16.01 -3.41
N GLY A 74 2.97 16.86 -3.49
CA GLY A 74 3.25 17.95 -2.54
C GLY A 74 4.12 17.52 -1.35
N ALA A 75 4.78 18.51 -0.72
CA ALA A 75 5.76 18.30 0.35
C ALA A 75 5.24 17.48 1.54
N SER A 76 3.93 17.53 1.83
CA SER A 76 3.30 16.74 2.88
C SER A 76 3.42 15.22 2.69
N ALA A 77 3.69 14.75 1.47
CA ALA A 77 3.86 13.33 1.16
C ALA A 77 5.23 12.76 1.58
N LYS A 78 6.19 13.60 1.98
CA LYS A 78 7.56 13.18 2.32
C LYS A 78 7.59 12.10 3.41
N ASN A 79 6.81 12.26 4.47
CA ASN A 79 6.75 11.28 5.57
C ASN A 79 6.02 10.00 5.17
N LEU A 80 5.05 10.09 4.26
CA LEU A 80 4.37 8.90 3.72
C LEU A 80 5.32 8.09 2.82
N CYS A 81 6.12 8.78 1.99
CA CYS A 81 7.16 8.13 1.19
C CYS A 81 8.20 7.42 2.08
N LYS A 82 8.64 8.10 3.15
CA LYS A 82 9.54 7.50 4.15
C LYS A 82 8.92 6.29 4.84
N SER A 83 7.63 6.34 5.18
CA SER A 83 6.92 5.21 5.82
C SER A 83 6.97 3.96 4.93
N VAL A 84 6.75 4.11 3.61
CA VAL A 84 6.90 2.98 2.68
C VAL A 84 8.35 2.50 2.62
N ALA A 85 9.32 3.41 2.57
CA ALA A 85 10.74 3.06 2.56
C ALA A 85 11.15 2.28 3.81
N THR A 86 10.66 2.65 5.00
CA THR A 86 10.91 1.93 6.26
C THR A 86 10.32 0.52 6.21
N CYS A 87 9.08 0.34 5.74
CA CYS A 87 8.51 -1.01 5.60
C CYS A 87 9.33 -1.90 4.65
N VAL A 88 9.87 -1.33 3.57
CA VAL A 88 10.74 -2.05 2.64
C VAL A 88 12.10 -2.37 3.28
N ASP A 89 12.66 -1.46 4.08
CA ASP A 89 13.92 -1.67 4.80
C ASP A 89 13.79 -2.74 5.90
N ASP A 90 12.66 -2.78 6.62
CA ASP A 90 12.33 -3.84 7.56
C ASP A 90 12.23 -5.20 6.87
N ALA A 91 11.58 -5.25 5.70
CA ALA A 91 11.49 -6.47 4.90
C ALA A 91 12.87 -6.91 4.41
N LEU A 92 13.72 -5.97 3.96
CA LEU A 92 15.10 -6.23 3.58
C LEU A 92 15.92 -6.77 4.75
N THR A 93 15.81 -6.17 5.93
CA THR A 93 16.51 -6.61 7.14
C THR A 93 16.13 -8.03 7.52
N LYS A 94 14.85 -8.40 7.41
CA LYS A 94 14.38 -9.78 7.63
C LYS A 94 14.88 -10.72 6.54
N ALA A 95 14.84 -10.30 5.27
CA ALA A 95 15.31 -11.10 4.14
C ALA A 95 16.82 -11.39 4.20
N ARG A 96 17.62 -10.45 4.68
CA ARG A 96 19.07 -10.61 4.89
C ARG A 96 19.44 -11.68 5.91
N LYS A 97 18.54 -11.98 6.84
CA LYS A 97 18.72 -13.06 7.84
C LYS A 97 18.44 -14.45 7.28
N LYS A 98 17.96 -14.56 6.04
CA LYS A 98 17.69 -15.84 5.37
C LYS A 98 18.87 -16.24 4.49
N SER A 99 19.00 -17.55 4.26
CA SER A 99 19.98 -18.08 3.33
C SER A 99 19.74 -17.53 1.92
N ARG A 100 20.84 -17.37 1.18
CA ARG A 100 20.82 -16.84 -0.19
C ARG A 100 19.86 -17.62 -1.07
N ASN A 101 18.98 -16.88 -1.75
CA ASN A 101 18.07 -17.47 -2.72
C ASN A 101 17.97 -16.57 -3.96
N ASN A 102 18.46 -17.08 -5.08
CA ASN A 102 18.52 -16.35 -6.34
C ASN A 102 17.19 -16.40 -7.13
N LYS A 103 16.12 -17.02 -6.60
CA LYS A 103 14.81 -17.04 -7.24
C LYS A 103 14.18 -15.64 -7.22
N TYR A 104 13.61 -15.25 -8.35
CA TYR A 104 12.81 -14.04 -8.47
C TYR A 104 11.33 -14.37 -8.59
N GLU A 105 10.49 -13.54 -7.99
CA GLU A 105 9.03 -13.63 -8.06
C GLU A 105 8.42 -12.26 -8.34
N VAL A 106 7.26 -12.27 -8.99
CA VAL A 106 6.52 -11.04 -9.27
C VAL A 106 5.74 -10.62 -8.03
N HIS A 107 6.15 -9.49 -7.44
CA HIS A 107 5.45 -8.82 -6.37
C HIS A 107 4.44 -7.83 -6.91
N HIS A 108 3.24 -7.81 -6.33
CA HIS A 108 2.25 -6.76 -6.56
C HIS A 108 2.36 -5.70 -5.46
N ILE A 109 2.68 -4.45 -5.83
CA ILE A 109 2.77 -3.32 -4.90
C ILE A 109 1.47 -3.19 -4.12
N VAL A 110 0.36 -3.10 -4.85
CA VAL A 110 -0.98 -3.28 -4.31
C VAL A 110 -1.37 -4.75 -4.45
N ALA A 111 -1.40 -5.45 -3.33
CA ALA A 111 -1.65 -6.89 -3.29
C ALA A 111 -2.97 -7.28 -3.98
N GLN A 112 -2.94 -8.37 -4.75
CA GLN A 112 -4.06 -8.82 -5.56
C GLN A 112 -5.22 -9.37 -4.72
N THR A 113 -4.92 -10.21 -3.73
CA THR A 113 -5.93 -10.98 -3.00
C THR A 113 -6.09 -10.57 -1.53
N ALA A 114 -5.11 -9.85 -0.96
CA ALA A 114 -5.18 -9.44 0.44
C ALA A 114 -6.41 -8.56 0.69
N ALA A 115 -7.21 -8.90 1.72
CA ALA A 115 -8.42 -8.15 2.08
C ALA A 115 -8.11 -6.68 2.42
N LYS A 116 -7.00 -6.44 3.13
CA LYS A 116 -6.52 -5.09 3.51
C LYS A 116 -6.11 -4.22 2.32
N ALA A 117 -5.83 -4.82 1.15
CA ALA A 117 -5.51 -4.06 -0.06
C ALA A 117 -6.75 -3.71 -0.91
N SER A 118 -7.95 -4.13 -0.52
CA SER A 118 -9.21 -3.88 -1.25
C SER A 118 -9.43 -2.40 -1.57
N ALA A 119 -9.34 -1.55 -0.54
CA ALA A 119 -9.49 -0.09 -0.69
C ALA A 119 -8.42 0.50 -1.63
N THR A 120 -7.19 -0.01 -1.57
CA THR A 120 -6.10 0.45 -2.45
C THR A 120 -6.31 0.03 -3.89
N ARG A 121 -6.87 -1.17 -4.14
CA ARG A 121 -7.26 -1.62 -5.48
C ARG A 121 -8.30 -0.68 -6.10
N LEU A 122 -9.22 -0.13 -5.30
CA LEU A 122 -10.18 0.88 -5.76
C LEU A 122 -9.51 2.18 -6.19
N LEU A 123 -8.45 2.62 -5.51
CA LEU A 123 -7.68 3.81 -5.93
C LEU A 123 -7.05 3.60 -7.30
N LEU A 124 -6.49 2.42 -7.57
CA LEU A 124 -5.96 2.09 -8.91
C LEU A 124 -7.07 2.05 -9.97
N LYS A 125 -8.21 1.42 -9.64
CA LYS A 125 -9.37 1.33 -10.54
C LYS A 125 -9.90 2.72 -10.93
N LYS A 126 -9.96 3.68 -9.99
CA LYS A 126 -10.41 5.06 -10.24
C LYS A 126 -9.60 5.78 -11.33
N VAL A 127 -8.35 5.38 -11.54
CA VAL A 127 -7.47 5.95 -12.57
C VAL A 127 -7.18 4.95 -13.70
N ASN A 128 -8.02 3.92 -13.86
CA ASN A 128 -7.92 2.90 -14.89
C ASN A 128 -6.61 2.09 -14.88
N ILE A 129 -5.96 1.95 -13.72
CA ILE A 129 -4.82 1.05 -13.55
C ILE A 129 -5.34 -0.30 -13.05
N SER A 130 -5.19 -1.34 -13.86
CA SER A 130 -5.49 -2.71 -13.46
C SER A 130 -4.55 -3.18 -12.34
N VAL A 131 -5.06 -4.00 -11.42
CA VAL A 131 -4.23 -4.70 -10.43
C VAL A 131 -3.16 -5.57 -11.11
N GLN A 132 -3.45 -6.08 -12.31
CA GLN A 132 -2.53 -6.86 -13.12
C GLN A 132 -1.56 -6.01 -13.96
N SER A 133 -1.70 -4.68 -13.93
CA SER A 133 -0.86 -3.77 -14.69
C SER A 133 0.62 -3.97 -14.38
N SER A 134 1.46 -3.84 -15.40
CA SER A 134 2.91 -3.81 -15.23
C SER A 134 3.31 -2.71 -14.25
N LEU A 135 2.58 -1.59 -14.15
CA LEU A 135 2.80 -0.51 -13.18
C LEU A 135 2.65 -0.95 -11.72
N ASN A 136 1.81 -1.94 -11.45
CA ASN A 136 1.60 -2.47 -10.10
C ASN A 136 2.51 -3.67 -9.77
N LYS A 137 3.32 -4.14 -10.74
CA LYS A 137 4.16 -5.33 -10.63
C LYS A 137 5.64 -5.00 -10.64
N VAL A 138 6.42 -5.77 -9.89
CA VAL A 138 7.88 -5.73 -9.92
C VAL A 138 8.46 -7.11 -9.63
N SER A 139 9.47 -7.53 -10.38
CA SER A 139 10.18 -8.78 -10.11
C SER A 139 11.27 -8.54 -9.06
N ILE A 140 11.22 -9.27 -7.95
CA ILE A 140 12.15 -9.12 -6.82
C ILE A 140 12.57 -10.49 -6.27
N LYS A 141 13.68 -10.53 -5.54
CA LYS A 141 14.18 -11.75 -4.90
C LYS A 141 13.16 -12.34 -3.93
N TYR A 142 13.10 -13.67 -3.93
CA TYR A 142 12.18 -14.48 -3.15
C TYR A 142 12.12 -14.08 -1.67
N ASN A 143 13.28 -14.01 -1.00
CA ASN A 143 13.32 -13.71 0.44
C ASN A 143 12.70 -12.33 0.77
N LEU A 144 12.92 -11.32 -0.09
CA LEU A 144 12.31 -10.01 0.08
C LEU A 144 10.79 -10.05 -0.10
N HIS A 145 10.32 -10.71 -1.16
CA HIS A 145 8.89 -10.87 -1.45
C HIS A 145 8.12 -11.45 -0.26
N ARG A 146 8.65 -12.50 0.38
CA ARG A 146 8.01 -13.16 1.53
C ARG A 146 7.86 -12.26 2.76
N HIS A 147 8.68 -11.23 2.91
CA HIS A 147 8.66 -10.34 4.07
C HIS A 147 7.90 -9.02 3.85
N LEU A 148 7.43 -8.74 2.63
CA LEU A 148 6.69 -7.51 2.31
C LEU A 148 5.20 -7.57 2.68
N HIS A 149 4.60 -8.75 2.72
CA HIS A 149 3.17 -8.95 2.94
C HIS A 149 2.73 -8.74 4.40
N THR A 150 2.95 -7.53 4.91
CA THR A 150 2.60 -7.11 6.27
C THR A 150 1.51 -6.04 6.25
N ASP A 151 0.80 -5.90 7.37
CA ASP A 151 -0.21 -4.85 7.54
C ASP A 151 0.39 -3.46 7.40
N ALA A 152 1.56 -3.23 8.02
CA ALA A 152 2.28 -1.96 7.94
C ALA A 152 2.59 -1.59 6.47
N TYR A 153 3.05 -2.55 5.67
CA TYR A 153 3.31 -2.30 4.25
C TYR A 153 2.03 -1.94 3.49
N TYR A 154 0.95 -2.69 3.66
CA TYR A 154 -0.32 -2.39 3.00
C TYR A 154 -0.78 -0.97 3.35
N ILE A 155 -0.74 -0.62 4.63
CA ILE A 155 -1.14 0.68 5.19
C ILE A 155 -0.30 1.82 4.64
N ALA A 156 1.01 1.67 4.63
CA ALA A 156 1.92 2.67 4.08
C ALA A 156 1.64 2.90 2.58
N VAL A 157 1.50 1.83 1.80
CA VAL A 157 1.22 1.91 0.36
C VAL A 157 -0.12 2.60 0.08
N HIS A 158 -1.18 2.21 0.78
CA HIS A 158 -2.49 2.85 0.63
C HIS A 158 -2.47 4.32 1.00
N THR A 159 -1.87 4.68 2.14
CA THR A 159 -1.89 6.08 2.60
C THR A 159 -1.15 6.97 1.62
N LEU A 160 -0.03 6.49 1.05
CA LEU A 160 0.69 7.21 0.01
C LEU A 160 -0.13 7.32 -1.28
N LEU A 161 -0.73 6.21 -1.76
CA LEU A 161 -1.57 6.22 -2.97
C LEU A 161 -2.84 7.05 -2.81
N LYS A 162 -3.39 7.16 -1.60
CA LYS A 162 -4.56 8.00 -1.31
C LYS A 162 -4.28 9.48 -1.57
N LYS A 163 -3.04 9.95 -1.40
CA LYS A 163 -2.64 11.32 -1.80
C LYS A 163 -2.62 11.53 -3.32
N ALA A 164 -2.53 10.44 -4.09
CA ALA A 164 -2.56 10.45 -5.55
C ALA A 164 -3.98 10.25 -6.12
N GLU A 165 -5.00 10.11 -5.27
CA GLU A 165 -6.35 9.72 -5.67
C GLU A 165 -6.91 10.60 -6.80
N GLY A 166 -7.49 9.94 -7.81
CA GLY A 166 -8.12 10.61 -8.96
C GLY A 166 -7.14 11.11 -10.02
N SER A 167 -5.82 11.03 -9.80
CA SER A 167 -4.83 11.46 -10.79
C SER A 167 -3.95 10.30 -11.26
N TYR A 168 -4.07 9.95 -12.54
CA TYR A 168 -3.22 8.94 -13.18
C TYR A 168 -1.73 9.33 -13.11
N ALA A 169 -1.40 10.59 -13.41
CA ALA A 169 -0.03 11.10 -13.37
C ALA A 169 0.59 10.99 -11.96
N LYS A 170 -0.16 11.38 -10.91
CA LYS A 170 0.33 11.24 -9.53
C LYS A 170 0.48 9.77 -9.14
N THR A 171 -0.49 8.93 -9.49
CA THR A 171 -0.49 7.49 -9.16
C THR A 171 0.70 6.77 -9.80
N THR A 172 1.00 7.07 -11.06
CA THR A 172 2.15 6.48 -11.77
C THR A 172 3.48 6.92 -11.15
N LYS A 173 3.64 8.17 -10.75
CA LYS A 173 4.83 8.64 -10.01
C LYS A 173 4.98 7.94 -8.66
N THR A 174 3.88 7.77 -7.92
CA THR A 174 3.87 7.00 -6.67
C THR A 174 4.29 5.55 -6.87
N LEU A 175 3.69 4.84 -7.84
CA LEU A 175 4.04 3.44 -8.13
C LEU A 175 5.49 3.32 -8.59
N THR A 176 5.98 4.27 -9.39
CA THR A 176 7.38 4.31 -9.86
C THR A 176 8.36 4.45 -8.69
N PHE A 177 8.07 5.32 -7.73
CA PHE A 177 8.86 5.44 -6.50
C PHE A 177 8.90 4.13 -5.71
N ILE A 178 7.75 3.48 -5.51
CA ILE A 178 7.70 2.21 -4.76
C ILE A 178 8.45 1.11 -5.52
N LYS A 179 8.36 1.06 -6.86
CA LYS A 179 9.17 0.13 -7.66
C LYS A 179 10.67 0.36 -7.48
N ALA A 180 11.11 1.62 -7.53
CA ALA A 180 12.51 1.97 -7.34
C ALA A 180 13.03 1.46 -5.99
N LEU A 181 12.27 1.66 -4.91
CA LEU A 181 12.59 1.13 -3.58
C LEU A 181 12.73 -0.40 -3.60
N LEU A 182 11.75 -1.10 -4.18
CA LEU A 182 11.72 -2.56 -4.20
C LEU A 182 12.86 -3.17 -5.02
N LEU A 183 13.19 -2.58 -6.17
CA LEU A 183 14.32 -3.01 -7.00
C LEU A 183 15.65 -2.81 -6.26
N ALA A 184 15.87 -1.63 -5.68
CA ALA A 184 17.09 -1.34 -4.93
C ALA A 184 17.23 -2.23 -3.68
N ALA A 185 16.13 -2.53 -2.98
CA ALA A 185 16.11 -3.50 -1.89
C ALA A 185 16.41 -4.93 -2.37
N SER A 186 15.86 -5.33 -3.52
CA SER A 186 16.09 -6.66 -4.09
C SER A 186 17.55 -6.90 -4.48
N LEU A 187 18.23 -5.88 -5.03
CA LEU A 187 19.68 -5.98 -5.32
C LEU A 187 20.50 -6.24 -4.07
N LYS A 188 20.06 -5.67 -2.95
CA LYS A 188 20.68 -5.77 -1.62
C LYS A 188 20.28 -7.02 -0.83
N THR A 189 19.34 -7.82 -1.32
CA THR A 189 18.90 -9.08 -0.67
C THR A 189 19.86 -10.22 -1.05
N PRO A 190 20.28 -11.11 -0.12
CA PRO A 190 21.17 -12.22 -0.43
C PRO A 190 20.57 -13.23 -1.40
#